data_AF-A0A2G9H8V6-F1
#
_entry.id   AF-A0A2G9H8V6-F1
#
_cell.length_a   1.000
_cell.length_b   1.000
_cell.length_c   1.000
_cell.angle_alpha   90.00
_cell.angle_beta   90.00
_cell.angle_gamma   90.00
#
_symmetry.space_group_name_H-M   'P 1'
#
loop_
_entity.id
_entity.type
_entity.pdbx_description
1 polymer ?
#
loop_
_entity_poly.entity_id
_entity_poly.type
_entity_poly.pdbx_seq_one_letter_code
_entity_poly.pdbx_strand_id
1 'polypeptide(L)'
;MVFTANRSAAFKLLAESYPFQTSRKLLTVYDHESEAIETMTTASEKRGARVMAAEFKWPRLRIHSAKLRTMIARKKKKKKYRGLFVFPLQSRMSGASYSYQWMTMAQEHGWHVLLDACALGPKDMDSFGLSLFQPDFLICSFYKVFGENPTGFGCLFVKKSVVPILEDSSGAGIVSITPAKNFHEEFSSTDTELEQDSMNRKSEENMTPDDQQQLELDKQIVIVQEKETSNIECRCLDHMDSLGLMLVSSRGRYLINWLVSALMKLQHPNRLENFPLVIIYGPKVKFDRGPALAFNLHDWKGEKVEPVLVQKLADRSNISLSHGFLHHICFSEKCEEEKQRVLEKSIKENETARNKGKKADHQGIAVVTIALTFLANFEDVYRLWAFIAQFLDADFVEKERWRYTALNQKTIEV
;
A
#
# COMPACT_ATOMS: atom_id res chain seq x y z
N MET A 1 12.12 13.79 -3.64
CA MET A 1 11.77 12.57 -2.86
C MET A 1 11.50 13.03 -1.45
N VAL A 2 10.46 12.50 -0.82
CA VAL A 2 10.07 12.82 0.56
C VAL A 2 10.08 11.52 1.35
N PHE A 3 10.87 11.45 2.42
CA PHE A 3 10.88 10.30 3.32
C PHE A 3 9.68 10.35 4.26
N THR A 4 9.12 9.18 4.57
CA THR A 4 7.95 9.05 5.45
C THR A 4 8.14 7.88 6.39
N ALA A 5 7.48 7.95 7.55
CA ALA A 5 7.57 6.93 8.59
C ALA A 5 6.97 5.57 8.21
N ASN A 6 6.21 5.47 7.11
CA ASN A 6 5.73 4.24 6.50
C ASN A 6 4.89 4.56 5.26
N ARG A 7 4.37 3.50 4.63
CA ARG A 7 3.42 3.59 3.51
C ARG A 7 2.17 4.40 3.87
N SER A 8 1.52 4.13 5.00
CA SER A 8 0.28 4.84 5.42
C SER A 8 0.51 6.34 5.59
N ALA A 9 1.66 6.74 6.15
CA ALA A 9 2.08 8.13 6.27
C ALA A 9 2.28 8.80 4.90
N ALA A 10 2.87 8.11 3.92
CA ALA A 10 3.02 8.64 2.56
C ALA A 10 1.67 8.88 1.86
N PHE A 11 0.75 7.93 2.00
CA PHE A 11 -0.60 8.07 1.48
C PHE A 11 -1.37 9.22 2.12
N LYS A 12 -1.27 9.34 3.46
CA LYS A 12 -1.87 10.43 4.23
C LYS A 12 -1.31 11.79 3.81
N LEU A 13 0.01 11.93 3.75
CA LEU A 13 0.69 13.17 3.38
C LEU A 13 0.26 13.67 2.01
N LEU A 14 0.20 12.77 1.01
CA LEU A 14 -0.29 13.12 -0.32
C LEU A 14 -1.78 13.51 -0.29
N ALA A 15 -2.63 12.79 0.45
CA ALA A 15 -4.03 13.15 0.57
C ALA A 15 -4.26 14.52 1.23
N GLU A 16 -3.43 14.87 2.21
CA GLU A 16 -3.47 16.16 2.92
C GLU A 16 -2.91 17.33 2.10
N SER A 17 -2.10 17.06 1.07
CA SER A 17 -1.52 18.09 0.19
C SER A 17 -2.27 18.21 -1.15
N TYR A 18 -2.93 17.16 -1.64
CA TYR A 18 -3.52 17.13 -2.98
C TYR A 18 -4.80 17.99 -3.12
N PRO A 19 -4.99 18.80 -4.18
CA PRO A 19 -6.04 19.84 -4.22
C PRO A 19 -7.47 19.29 -4.49
N PHE A 20 -8.05 18.56 -3.55
CA PHE A 20 -9.35 17.89 -3.71
C PHE A 20 -10.54 18.85 -3.87
N GLN A 21 -10.44 20.10 -3.40
CA GLN A 21 -11.48 21.12 -3.58
C GLN A 21 -11.71 21.41 -5.07
N THR A 22 -10.62 21.40 -5.84
CA THR A 22 -10.63 21.64 -7.29
C THR A 22 -10.70 20.34 -8.10
N SER A 23 -10.05 19.28 -7.62
CA SER A 23 -9.92 17.96 -8.26
C SER A 23 -10.58 16.87 -7.40
N ARG A 24 -11.91 16.93 -7.34
CA ARG A 24 -12.73 16.25 -6.32
C ARG A 24 -12.77 14.72 -6.35
N LYS A 25 -12.14 14.02 -7.30
CA LYS A 25 -12.28 12.54 -7.35
C LYS A 25 -11.07 11.86 -6.75
N LEU A 26 -11.29 10.82 -5.96
CA LEU A 26 -10.29 9.83 -5.60
C LEU A 26 -10.76 8.48 -6.14
N LEU A 27 -10.00 7.85 -7.02
CA LEU A 27 -10.30 6.52 -7.56
C LEU A 27 -9.20 5.54 -7.15
N THR A 28 -9.55 4.56 -6.31
CA THR A 28 -8.62 3.54 -5.81
C THR A 28 -8.83 2.20 -6.52
N VAL A 29 -7.75 1.46 -6.74
CA VAL A 29 -7.78 0.15 -7.41
C VAL A 29 -7.20 -0.92 -6.48
N TYR A 30 -7.94 -1.24 -5.41
CA TYR A 30 -7.53 -2.23 -4.39
C TYR A 30 -8.59 -3.32 -4.23
N ASP A 31 -8.14 -4.57 -4.28
CA ASP A 31 -8.96 -5.79 -4.13
C ASP A 31 -9.11 -6.25 -2.67
N HIS A 32 -8.52 -5.50 -1.72
CA HIS A 32 -8.48 -5.84 -0.30
C HIS A 32 -8.48 -4.60 0.58
N GLU A 33 -8.95 -4.76 1.82
CA GLU A 33 -8.86 -3.74 2.85
C GLU A 33 -7.39 -3.44 3.18
N SER A 34 -7.06 -2.15 3.16
CA SER A 34 -5.72 -1.66 3.40
C SER A 34 -5.80 -0.40 4.23
N GLU A 35 -5.22 -0.45 5.44
CA GLU A 35 -5.15 0.67 6.38
C GLU A 35 -4.62 1.96 5.74
N ALA A 36 -3.59 1.85 4.89
CA ALA A 36 -3.02 3.00 4.17
C ALA A 36 -4.04 3.69 3.25
N ILE A 37 -4.93 2.91 2.63
CA ILE A 37 -5.97 3.41 1.72
C ILE A 37 -7.16 3.94 2.50
N GLU A 38 -7.53 3.31 3.62
CA GLU A 38 -8.54 3.87 4.53
C GLU A 38 -8.09 5.21 5.11
N THR A 39 -6.82 5.34 5.48
CA THR A 39 -6.21 6.60 5.93
C THR A 39 -6.26 7.66 4.84
N MET A 40 -5.85 7.31 3.61
CA MET A 40 -5.92 8.21 2.45
C MET A 40 -7.35 8.67 2.16
N THR A 41 -8.29 7.72 2.15
CA THR A 41 -9.72 7.92 1.89
C THR A 41 -10.29 8.91 2.90
N THR A 42 -10.09 8.65 4.19
CA THR A 42 -10.55 9.51 5.28
C THR A 42 -9.96 10.92 5.18
N ALA A 43 -8.66 11.06 4.91
CA ALA A 43 -8.01 12.36 4.75
C ALA A 43 -8.52 13.12 3.51
N SER A 44 -8.75 12.41 2.40
CA SER A 44 -9.25 12.99 1.16
C SER A 44 -10.71 13.46 1.30
N GLU A 45 -11.57 12.68 1.95
CA GLU A 45 -12.97 13.03 2.21
C GLU A 45 -13.09 14.28 3.08
N LYS A 46 -12.25 14.40 4.12
CA LYS A 46 -12.16 15.64 4.94
C LYS A 46 -11.83 16.88 4.11
N ARG A 47 -11.18 16.72 2.96
CA ARG A 47 -10.85 17.79 2.00
C ARG A 47 -11.81 17.89 0.81
N GLY A 48 -12.97 17.22 0.90
CA GLY A 48 -14.05 17.31 -0.09
C GLY A 48 -13.91 16.37 -1.29
N ALA A 49 -13.07 15.33 -1.18
CA ALA A 49 -12.98 14.30 -2.20
C ALA A 49 -14.24 13.42 -2.22
N ARG A 50 -14.65 13.00 -3.41
CA ARG A 50 -15.59 11.92 -3.69
C ARG A 50 -14.79 10.67 -4.02
N VAL A 51 -14.84 9.71 -3.11
CA VAL A 51 -14.12 8.44 -3.21
C VAL A 51 -14.88 7.46 -4.10
N MET A 52 -14.12 6.74 -4.91
CA MET A 52 -14.58 5.71 -5.84
C MET A 52 -13.59 4.55 -5.75
N ALA A 53 -14.09 3.31 -5.81
CA ALA A 53 -13.25 2.11 -5.79
C ALA A 53 -13.53 1.25 -7.02
N ALA A 54 -12.47 0.71 -7.63
CA ALA A 54 -12.58 -0.24 -8.72
C ALA A 54 -13.12 -1.58 -8.21
N GLU A 55 -13.76 -2.34 -9.10
CA GLU A 55 -14.25 -3.69 -8.79
C GLU A 55 -13.44 -4.77 -9.47
N PHE A 56 -13.46 -5.97 -8.89
CA PHE A 56 -12.64 -7.11 -9.27
C PHE A 56 -13.50 -8.33 -9.54
N LYS A 57 -13.24 -9.03 -10.64
CA LYS A 57 -14.03 -10.20 -11.04
C LYS A 57 -13.68 -11.41 -10.19
N TRP A 58 -14.71 -12.03 -9.63
CA TRP A 58 -14.63 -13.35 -9.02
C TRP A 58 -14.25 -14.45 -10.03
N PRO A 59 -13.54 -15.52 -9.64
CA PRO A 59 -12.71 -15.68 -8.43
C PRO A 59 -11.27 -15.18 -8.64
N ARG A 60 -10.92 -14.79 -9.88
CA ARG A 60 -9.54 -14.50 -10.27
C ARG A 60 -9.03 -13.11 -9.85
N LEU A 61 -9.88 -12.31 -9.23
CA LEU A 61 -9.63 -10.94 -8.77
C LEU A 61 -8.95 -10.05 -9.83
N ARG A 62 -9.34 -10.23 -11.09
CA ARG A 62 -8.90 -9.33 -12.16
C ARG A 62 -9.77 -8.08 -12.13
N ILE A 63 -9.18 -6.92 -12.38
CA ILE A 63 -9.91 -5.66 -12.54
C ILE A 63 -11.08 -5.85 -13.52
N HIS A 64 -12.28 -5.42 -13.12
CA HIS A 64 -13.45 -5.37 -13.98
C HIS A 64 -13.29 -4.25 -15.03
N SER A 65 -12.63 -4.57 -16.14
CA SER A 65 -12.14 -3.59 -17.12
C SER A 65 -13.22 -2.66 -17.66
N ALA A 66 -14.41 -3.16 -18.02
CA ALA A 66 -15.47 -2.30 -18.57
C ALA A 66 -15.91 -1.20 -17.59
N LYS A 67 -16.12 -1.57 -16.31
CA LYS A 67 -16.49 -0.66 -15.23
C LYS A 67 -15.36 0.31 -14.89
N LEU A 68 -14.11 -0.15 -14.83
CA LEU A 68 -12.99 0.77 -14.62
C LEU A 68 -12.85 1.78 -15.77
N ARG A 69 -13.01 1.34 -17.03
CA ARG A 69 -13.01 2.24 -18.19
C ARG A 69 -14.08 3.31 -18.07
N THR A 70 -15.30 2.98 -17.64
CA THR A 70 -16.37 3.99 -17.49
C THR A 70 -16.10 4.98 -16.34
N MET A 71 -15.44 4.52 -15.27
CA MET A 71 -15.03 5.38 -14.14
C MET A 71 -13.91 6.36 -14.57
N ILE A 72 -12.92 5.87 -15.31
CA ILE A 72 -11.79 6.65 -15.81
C ILE A 72 -12.23 7.60 -16.93
N ALA A 73 -13.05 7.13 -17.86
CA ALA A 73 -13.43 7.87 -19.05
C ALA A 73 -14.18 9.17 -18.72
N ARG A 74 -14.08 10.12 -19.65
CA ARG A 74 -14.70 11.44 -19.56
C ARG A 74 -15.41 11.74 -20.88
N LYS A 75 -16.70 12.10 -20.82
CA LYS A 75 -17.51 12.42 -22.00
C LYS A 75 -17.13 13.74 -22.70
N LYS A 76 -16.49 14.70 -22.01
CA LYS A 76 -16.09 16.01 -22.55
C LYS A 76 -14.68 16.39 -22.11
N LYS A 77 -13.85 16.87 -23.04
CA LYS A 77 -12.53 17.46 -22.74
C LYS A 77 -12.73 18.82 -22.06
N LYS A 78 -12.58 18.90 -20.73
CA LYS A 78 -12.31 20.18 -20.05
C LYS A 78 -10.84 20.19 -19.64
N LYS A 79 -10.21 21.36 -19.67
CA LYS A 79 -8.79 21.57 -19.32
C LYS A 79 -8.42 21.30 -17.85
N LYS A 80 -9.37 20.93 -16.98
CA LYS A 80 -9.15 20.73 -15.54
C LYS A 80 -9.03 19.25 -15.19
N TYR A 81 -8.02 18.92 -14.38
CA TYR A 81 -7.83 17.60 -13.81
C TYR A 81 -9.06 17.11 -13.04
N ARG A 82 -9.32 15.79 -13.13
CA ARG A 82 -10.52 15.17 -12.54
C ARG A 82 -10.33 14.84 -11.06
N GLY A 83 -9.13 14.48 -10.68
CA GLY A 83 -8.87 13.81 -9.41
C GLY A 83 -7.62 12.95 -9.46
N LEU A 84 -7.41 12.21 -8.37
CA LEU A 84 -6.28 11.33 -8.15
C LEU A 84 -6.70 9.87 -8.42
N PHE A 85 -5.96 9.21 -9.29
CA PHE A 85 -6.08 7.79 -9.61
C PHE A 85 -4.98 7.02 -8.90
N VAL A 86 -5.35 6.19 -7.94
CA VAL A 86 -4.43 5.42 -7.10
C VAL A 86 -4.39 3.99 -7.58
N PHE A 87 -3.23 3.58 -8.07
CA PHE A 87 -3.07 2.33 -8.78
C PHE A 87 -1.89 1.53 -8.21
N PRO A 88 -2.12 0.34 -7.63
CA PRO A 88 -1.07 -0.63 -7.45
C PRO A 88 -0.85 -1.39 -8.76
N LEU A 89 0.39 -1.77 -9.07
CA LEU A 89 0.67 -2.69 -10.20
C LEU A 89 0.40 -4.15 -9.86
N GLN A 90 0.35 -4.46 -8.57
CA GLN A 90 0.13 -5.81 -8.09
C GLN A 90 -0.62 -5.80 -6.77
N SER A 91 -1.56 -6.73 -6.60
CA SER A 91 -2.20 -6.97 -5.31
C SER A 91 -1.19 -7.53 -4.31
N ARG A 92 -1.18 -6.94 -3.11
CA ARG A 92 -0.45 -7.48 -1.95
C ARG A 92 -1.14 -8.68 -1.30
N MET A 93 -2.41 -8.91 -1.63
CA MET A 93 -3.24 -9.95 -1.02
C MET A 93 -3.32 -11.16 -1.93
N SER A 94 -3.77 -10.96 -3.18
CA SER A 94 -4.02 -12.06 -4.13
C SER A 94 -2.83 -12.36 -5.05
N GLY A 95 -1.83 -11.48 -5.11
CA GLY A 95 -0.73 -11.56 -6.07
C GLY A 95 -1.17 -11.28 -7.52
N ALA A 96 -2.39 -10.80 -7.75
CA ALA A 96 -2.86 -10.39 -9.07
C ALA A 96 -2.04 -9.22 -9.60
N SER A 97 -1.50 -9.34 -10.82
CA SER A 97 -0.84 -8.25 -11.54
C SER A 97 -1.81 -7.50 -12.44
N TYR A 98 -1.59 -6.20 -12.58
CA TYR A 98 -2.45 -5.26 -13.29
C TYR A 98 -1.66 -4.50 -14.36
N SER A 99 -2.26 -4.34 -15.54
CA SER A 99 -1.61 -3.68 -16.68
C SER A 99 -1.34 -2.19 -16.43
N TYR A 100 -0.13 -1.74 -16.74
CA TYR A 100 0.27 -0.34 -16.72
C TYR A 100 -0.59 0.56 -17.62
N GLN A 101 -1.27 -0.03 -18.62
CA GLN A 101 -2.14 0.70 -19.56
C GLN A 101 -3.25 1.48 -18.84
N TRP A 102 -3.65 1.05 -17.64
CA TRP A 102 -4.60 1.80 -16.82
C TRP A 102 -4.08 3.17 -16.38
N MET A 103 -2.78 3.29 -16.12
CA MET A 103 -2.16 4.57 -15.76
C MET A 103 -2.16 5.51 -16.95
N THR A 104 -1.71 5.05 -18.12
CA THR A 104 -1.73 5.83 -19.37
C THR A 104 -3.15 6.28 -19.69
N MET A 105 -4.12 5.36 -19.64
CA MET A 105 -5.53 5.69 -19.86
C MET A 105 -6.04 6.73 -18.86
N ALA A 106 -5.64 6.65 -17.58
CA ALA A 106 -6.04 7.62 -16.58
C ALA A 106 -5.45 9.02 -16.88
N GLN A 107 -4.17 9.11 -17.23
CA GLN A 107 -3.51 10.37 -17.60
C GLN A 107 -4.15 11.00 -18.84
N GLU A 108 -4.41 10.22 -19.89
CA GLU A 108 -5.10 10.67 -21.12
C GLU A 108 -6.50 11.24 -20.84
N HIS A 109 -7.15 10.78 -19.76
CA HIS A 109 -8.46 11.25 -19.33
C HIS A 109 -8.40 12.31 -18.22
N GLY A 110 -7.22 12.88 -17.98
CA GLY A 110 -7.00 14.02 -17.09
C GLY A 110 -7.04 13.66 -15.61
N TRP A 111 -6.57 12.47 -15.25
CA TRP A 111 -6.29 12.10 -13.86
C TRP A 111 -4.82 12.33 -13.55
N HIS A 112 -4.51 12.75 -12.32
CA HIS A 112 -3.17 12.55 -11.78
C HIS A 112 -3.05 11.10 -11.32
N VAL A 113 -1.91 10.47 -11.56
CA VAL A 113 -1.67 9.07 -11.21
C VAL A 113 -0.73 8.98 -10.02
N LEU A 114 -1.20 8.31 -8.98
CA LEU A 114 -0.41 7.81 -7.87
C LEU A 114 -0.17 6.31 -8.07
N LEU A 115 1.09 5.93 -8.26
CA LEU A 115 1.51 4.54 -8.31
C LEU A 115 1.90 4.03 -6.92
N ASP A 116 1.26 2.96 -6.44
CA ASP A 116 1.73 2.18 -5.29
C ASP A 116 2.66 1.06 -5.77
N ALA A 117 3.97 1.26 -5.57
CA ALA A 117 5.00 0.30 -5.91
C ALA A 117 5.40 -0.61 -4.73
N CYS A 118 4.71 -0.55 -3.58
CA CYS A 118 5.06 -1.34 -2.40
C CYS A 118 4.80 -2.85 -2.56
N ALA A 119 4.16 -3.27 -3.64
CA ALA A 119 3.91 -4.68 -3.97
C ALA A 119 4.85 -5.21 -5.05
N LEU A 120 5.61 -4.33 -5.73
CA LEU A 120 6.50 -4.73 -6.82
C LEU A 120 7.70 -5.50 -6.28
N GLY A 121 8.08 -6.55 -7.01
CA GLY A 121 9.36 -7.20 -6.79
C GLY A 121 10.53 -6.36 -7.31
N PRO A 122 11.77 -6.70 -6.92
CA PRO A 122 12.95 -5.94 -7.34
C PRO A 122 13.15 -5.89 -8.85
N LYS A 123 12.95 -7.01 -9.57
CA LYS A 123 12.94 -7.03 -11.05
C LYS A 123 11.88 -6.12 -11.65
N ASP A 124 10.68 -6.14 -11.11
CA ASP A 124 9.58 -5.34 -11.65
C ASP A 124 9.83 -3.84 -11.43
N MET A 125 10.59 -3.49 -10.38
CA MET A 125 11.08 -2.14 -10.12
C MET A 125 12.22 -1.73 -11.06
N ASP A 126 13.20 -2.61 -11.29
CA ASP A 126 14.34 -2.35 -12.19
C ASP A 126 13.89 -2.21 -13.65
N SER A 127 13.02 -3.11 -14.10
CA SER A 127 12.37 -3.03 -15.41
C SER A 127 11.22 -2.01 -15.46
N PHE A 128 10.96 -1.29 -14.36
CA PHE A 128 9.90 -0.31 -14.35
C PHE A 128 10.30 0.89 -15.19
N GLY A 129 9.78 0.94 -16.42
CA GLY A 129 9.98 2.05 -17.36
C GLY A 129 9.31 3.34 -16.89
N LEU A 130 9.80 3.95 -15.79
CA LEU A 130 9.34 5.26 -15.29
C LEU A 130 9.46 6.33 -16.36
N SER A 131 10.43 6.19 -17.27
CA SER A 131 10.59 7.05 -18.44
C SER A 131 9.39 6.99 -19.38
N LEU A 132 8.70 5.85 -19.48
CA LEU A 132 7.55 5.62 -20.36
C LEU A 132 6.23 6.05 -19.72
N PHE A 133 5.95 5.61 -18.49
CA PHE A 133 4.63 5.80 -17.87
C PHE A 133 4.52 7.02 -16.97
N GLN A 134 5.66 7.58 -16.54
CA GLN A 134 5.80 8.85 -15.81
C GLN A 134 4.63 9.19 -14.87
N PRO A 135 4.39 8.40 -13.81
CA PRO A 135 3.36 8.72 -12.83
C PRO A 135 3.64 10.09 -12.18
N ASP A 136 2.57 10.78 -11.75
CA ASP A 136 2.68 12.07 -11.09
C ASP A 136 3.20 11.92 -9.65
N PHE A 137 2.80 10.83 -9.01
CA PHE A 137 3.23 10.44 -7.67
C PHE A 137 3.60 8.96 -7.65
N LEU A 138 4.61 8.61 -6.85
CA LEU A 138 5.02 7.23 -6.62
C LEU A 138 5.21 7.02 -5.12
N ILE A 139 4.56 6.02 -4.56
CA ILE A 139 4.77 5.55 -3.18
C ILE A 139 5.49 4.21 -3.23
N CYS A 140 6.56 4.12 -2.46
CA CYS A 140 7.31 2.91 -2.24
C CYS A 140 7.55 2.73 -0.74
N SER A 141 7.78 1.49 -0.34
CA SER A 141 8.28 1.17 0.98
C SER A 141 9.34 0.13 0.81
N PHE A 142 10.52 0.45 1.32
CA PHE A 142 11.67 -0.41 1.17
C PHE A 142 11.68 -1.53 2.23
N TYR A 143 10.76 -1.50 3.20
CA TYR A 143 10.62 -2.54 4.23
C TYR A 143 10.52 -3.98 3.66
N LYS A 144 9.83 -4.18 2.54
CA LYS A 144 9.70 -5.51 1.91
C LYS A 144 10.96 -5.99 1.16
N VAL A 145 11.84 -5.06 0.85
CA VAL A 145 13.15 -5.29 0.24
C VAL A 145 14.17 -5.61 1.35
N PHE A 146 13.93 -5.19 2.60
CA PHE A 146 14.96 -5.21 3.64
C PHE A 146 14.95 -6.42 4.56
N GLY A 147 13.80 -7.08 4.78
CA GLY A 147 13.73 -8.29 5.62
C GLY A 147 13.99 -8.07 7.13
N GLU A 148 14.75 -7.04 7.49
CA GLU A 148 15.01 -6.51 8.83
C GLU A 148 15.14 -4.97 8.80
N ASN A 149 15.27 -4.37 9.99
CA ASN A 149 15.27 -2.93 10.32
C ASN A 149 15.94 -1.97 9.28
N PRO A 150 15.47 -0.71 9.15
CA PRO A 150 14.48 -0.08 10.01
C PRO A 150 13.03 -0.42 9.63
N THR A 151 12.25 -0.77 10.66
CA THR A 151 10.78 -0.69 10.59
C THR A 151 10.38 0.76 10.31
N GLY A 152 9.44 0.98 9.40
CA GLY A 152 8.89 2.32 9.17
C GLY A 152 9.67 3.23 8.21
N PHE A 153 10.17 2.70 7.09
CA PHE A 153 10.73 3.53 6.02
C PHE A 153 9.89 3.46 4.73
N GLY A 154 9.28 4.60 4.40
CA GLY A 154 8.51 4.83 3.19
C GLY A 154 9.04 6.04 2.41
N CYS A 155 8.69 6.08 1.12
CA CYS A 155 9.07 7.14 0.20
C CYS A 155 7.85 7.61 -0.57
N LEU A 156 7.67 8.93 -0.62
CA LEU A 156 6.80 9.60 -1.58
C LEU A 156 7.68 10.35 -2.59
N PHE A 157 7.55 9.97 -3.86
CA PHE A 157 8.13 10.66 -4.99
C PHE A 157 7.05 11.53 -5.63
N VAL A 158 7.37 12.80 -5.83
CA VAL A 158 6.51 13.79 -6.47
C VAL A 158 7.19 14.28 -7.74
N LYS A 159 6.52 14.17 -8.87
CA LYS A 159 7.02 14.71 -10.14
C LYS A 159 7.09 16.24 -10.03
N LYS A 160 8.22 16.84 -10.39
CA LYS A 160 8.43 18.30 -10.25
C LYS A 160 7.31 19.13 -10.89
N SER A 161 6.76 18.68 -12.02
CA SER A 161 5.68 19.36 -12.74
C SER A 161 4.36 19.45 -11.97
N VAL A 162 4.13 18.58 -10.98
CA VAL A 162 2.90 18.60 -10.15
C VAL A 162 3.14 19.15 -8.74
N VAL A 163 4.35 19.62 -8.42
CA VAL A 163 4.59 20.31 -7.14
C VAL A 163 3.76 21.59 -7.01
N PRO A 164 3.63 22.46 -8.05
CA PRO A 164 2.89 23.72 -7.92
C PRO A 164 1.38 23.57 -7.68
N ILE A 165 0.81 22.38 -7.89
CA ILE A 165 -0.61 22.13 -7.63
C ILE A 165 -0.88 21.62 -6.20
N LEU A 166 0.17 21.25 -5.46
CA LEU A 166 0.02 20.79 -4.08
C LEU A 166 -0.25 21.99 -3.18
N GLU A 167 -1.17 21.80 -2.25
CA GLU A 167 -1.52 22.75 -1.20
C GLU A 167 -0.68 22.47 0.05
N ASP A 168 -0.50 23.48 0.90
CA ASP A 168 0.14 23.32 2.21
C ASP A 168 -0.57 22.21 3.02
N SER A 169 0.17 21.20 3.43
CA SER A 169 -0.38 20.18 4.33
C SER A 169 -0.56 20.79 5.73
N SER A 170 -1.81 21.03 6.14
CA SER A 170 -2.14 21.55 7.47
C SER A 170 -2.07 20.50 8.60
N GLY A 171 -1.49 19.33 8.33
CA GLY A 171 -1.43 18.20 9.25
C GLY A 171 -0.28 18.33 10.25
N ALA A 172 -0.56 18.05 11.53
CA ALA A 172 0.45 17.92 12.61
C ALA A 172 1.29 16.64 12.48
N GLY A 173 1.75 16.31 11.27
CA GLY A 173 2.60 15.16 10.99
C GLY A 173 4.08 15.50 11.13
N ILE A 174 4.92 14.47 11.28
CA ILE A 174 6.39 14.60 11.33
C ILE A 174 6.93 15.27 10.05
N VAL A 175 6.21 15.13 8.93
CA VAL A 175 6.60 15.67 7.62
C VAL A 175 5.43 16.48 7.05
N SER A 176 5.73 17.66 6.52
CA SER A 176 4.80 18.57 5.84
C SER A 176 5.31 18.88 4.43
N ILE A 177 4.40 19.01 3.46
CA ILE A 177 4.71 19.54 2.13
C ILE A 177 4.19 20.97 2.07
N THR A 178 5.10 21.93 1.92
CA THR A 178 4.78 23.34 1.72
C THR A 178 5.26 23.83 0.35
N PRO A 179 4.46 24.61 -0.41
CA PRO A 179 4.94 25.29 -1.59
C PRO A 179 6.08 26.23 -1.21
N ALA A 180 7.12 26.28 -2.05
CA ALA A 180 8.20 27.24 -1.88
C ALA A 180 7.63 28.67 -1.97
N LYS A 181 7.54 29.37 -0.84
CA LYS A 181 7.31 30.81 -0.83
C LYS A 181 8.64 31.49 -1.13
N ASN A 182 8.63 32.47 -2.03
CA ASN A 182 9.74 33.43 -2.10
C ASN A 182 9.75 34.15 -0.75
N PHE A 183 10.73 33.88 0.10
CA PHE A 183 10.93 34.61 1.35
C PHE A 183 11.30 36.06 1.00
N HIS A 184 10.30 36.95 0.98
CA HIS A 184 10.53 38.35 1.28
C HIS A 184 10.40 38.52 2.78
N GLU A 185 11.46 39.06 3.37
CA GLU A 185 11.65 39.31 4.80
C GLU A 185 10.48 40.07 5.43
N GLU A 186 9.94 39.54 6.52
CA GLU A 186 9.35 40.33 7.59
C GLU A 186 9.71 39.64 8.92
N PHE A 187 10.95 39.85 9.38
CA PHE A 187 11.25 39.72 10.80
C PHE A 187 10.96 41.08 11.44
N SER A 188 9.82 41.22 12.12
CA SER A 188 9.63 42.31 13.08
C SER A 188 10.35 41.94 14.37
N SER A 189 11.50 42.54 14.60
CA SER A 189 12.22 42.49 15.87
C SER A 189 11.46 43.27 16.94
N THR A 190 11.02 42.59 17.98
CA THR A 190 10.84 43.20 19.31
C THR A 190 11.77 42.46 20.25
N ASP A 191 13.00 42.97 20.36
CA ASP A 191 13.92 42.58 21.42
C ASP A 191 13.89 43.65 22.50
N THR A 192 13.64 43.18 23.72
CA THR A 192 13.71 43.95 24.96
C THR A 192 15.16 44.02 25.39
N GLU A 193 15.58 45.21 25.78
CA GLU A 193 16.90 45.57 26.30
C GLU A 193 17.41 44.62 27.39
N LEU A 194 18.72 44.39 27.42
CA LEU A 194 19.54 44.52 28.63
C LEU A 194 21.03 44.69 28.24
N GLU A 195 21.64 45.67 28.90
CA GLU A 195 23.00 46.21 28.81
C GLU A 195 24.09 45.13 29.03
N GLN A 196 25.40 45.29 28.79
CA GLN A 196 26.29 46.45 28.92
C GLN A 196 27.70 46.04 28.40
N ASP A 197 28.43 47.00 27.82
CA ASP A 197 29.80 47.40 28.24
C ASP A 197 30.92 47.49 27.18
N SER A 198 31.49 48.70 27.17
CA SER A 198 32.88 49.13 26.91
C SER A 198 33.47 49.26 25.49
N MET A 199 33.68 50.54 25.12
CA MET A 199 34.85 51.17 24.44
C MET A 199 35.30 50.62 23.07
N ASN A 200 35.48 51.38 21.98
CA ASN A 200 36.32 52.58 21.84
C ASN A 200 36.26 53.14 20.38
N ARG A 201 36.35 54.49 20.24
CA ARG A 201 36.95 55.29 19.12
C ARG A 201 36.22 55.30 17.76
N LYS A 202 35.54 56.42 17.41
CA LYS A 202 36.03 57.60 16.62
C LYS A 202 36.57 57.18 15.24
N SER A 203 36.08 57.66 14.09
CA SER A 203 35.70 59.04 13.72
C SER A 203 35.15 59.08 12.28
N GLU A 204 34.21 60.00 12.01
CA GLU A 204 34.11 60.93 10.84
C GLU A 204 34.15 60.31 9.41
N GLU A 205 33.28 60.58 8.43
CA GLU A 205 32.66 61.85 8.00
C GLU A 205 31.65 61.61 6.83
N ASN A 206 30.57 62.40 6.83
CA ASN A 206 29.88 63.10 5.72
C ASN A 206 29.16 62.42 4.51
N MET A 207 27.84 62.69 4.50
CA MET A 207 26.98 63.27 3.42
C MET A 207 26.41 62.45 2.24
N THR A 208 25.10 62.15 2.40
CA THR A 208 23.91 62.43 1.55
C THR A 208 23.71 61.84 0.15
N PRO A 209 22.43 61.65 -0.25
CA PRO A 209 21.97 60.60 -1.16
C PRO A 209 21.65 61.14 -2.56
N ASP A 210 21.79 60.30 -3.59
CA ASP A 210 20.75 60.15 -4.61
C ASP A 210 21.04 58.99 -5.55
N ASP A 211 19.95 58.39 -6.00
CA ASP A 211 19.83 57.17 -6.78
C ASP A 211 20.61 57.18 -8.11
N GLN A 212 21.46 56.18 -8.33
CA GLN A 212 21.60 55.57 -9.65
C GLN A 212 21.52 54.05 -9.55
N GLN A 213 20.33 53.59 -9.90
CA GLN A 213 19.95 52.24 -10.25
C GLN A 213 20.92 51.59 -11.25
N GLN A 214 21.20 50.31 -10.97
CA GLN A 214 21.13 49.19 -11.92
C GLN A 214 22.40 48.88 -12.73
N LEU A 215 23.18 47.92 -12.23
CA LEU A 215 23.56 46.66 -12.91
C LEU A 215 24.83 46.07 -12.27
N GLU A 216 24.66 45.18 -11.30
CA GLU A 216 25.51 43.97 -11.18
C GLU A 216 24.75 42.91 -10.37
N LEU A 217 23.80 42.30 -11.07
CA LEU A 217 23.23 41.02 -10.72
C LEU A 217 24.24 39.96 -11.17
N ASP A 218 25.05 39.43 -10.25
CA ASP A 218 25.51 38.04 -10.35
C ASP A 218 26.14 37.52 -9.05
N LYS A 219 25.46 36.50 -8.47
CA LYS A 219 25.95 35.49 -7.50
C LYS A 219 26.26 36.05 -6.10
N GLN A 220 25.58 35.64 -5.03
CA GLN A 220 25.38 34.27 -4.60
C GLN A 220 24.13 34.19 -3.70
N ILE A 221 23.05 33.61 -4.22
CA ILE A 221 22.21 32.82 -3.33
C ILE A 221 22.96 31.51 -3.16
N VAL A 222 23.63 31.39 -2.02
CA VAL A 222 23.94 30.09 -1.44
C VAL A 222 22.59 29.44 -1.19
N ILE A 223 22.11 28.68 -2.17
CA ILE A 223 21.31 27.51 -1.83
C ILE A 223 22.24 26.78 -0.88
N VAL A 224 21.85 26.65 0.38
CA VAL A 224 22.37 25.58 1.21
C VAL A 224 21.84 24.29 0.56
N GLN A 225 22.42 23.92 -0.59
CA GLN A 225 22.96 22.60 -0.73
C GLN A 225 24.00 22.55 0.37
N GLU A 226 23.57 22.23 1.58
CA GLU A 226 24.39 21.39 2.42
C GLU A 226 24.61 20.14 1.58
N LYS A 227 25.67 20.22 0.80
CA LYS A 227 26.41 19.11 0.24
C LYS A 227 27.23 18.47 1.37
N GLU A 228 26.77 18.56 2.62
CA GLU A 228 26.87 17.42 3.49
C GLU A 228 25.95 16.36 2.89
N THR A 229 26.49 15.62 1.92
CA THR A 229 26.05 14.25 1.72
C THR A 229 26.28 13.56 3.05
N SER A 230 25.32 13.68 3.98
CA SER A 230 25.04 12.62 4.93
C SER A 230 25.10 11.38 4.06
N ASN A 231 26.15 10.58 4.23
CA ASN A 231 26.46 9.49 3.33
C ASN A 231 25.42 8.41 3.64
N ILE A 232 24.21 8.57 3.08
CA ILE A 232 23.09 7.66 3.30
C ILE A 232 23.48 6.37 2.59
N GLU A 233 24.06 5.46 3.36
CA GLU A 233 24.47 4.14 2.89
C GLU A 233 23.24 3.22 2.89
N CYS A 234 22.84 2.77 1.71
CA CYS A 234 21.68 1.91 1.53
C CYS A 234 22.09 0.43 1.51
N ARG A 235 22.80 -0.04 2.55
CA ARG A 235 23.41 -1.39 2.60
C ARG A 235 22.50 -2.53 2.14
N CYS A 236 21.22 -2.49 2.51
CA CYS A 236 20.27 -3.52 2.12
C CYS A 236 19.90 -3.47 0.63
N LEU A 237 19.82 -2.27 0.03
CA LEU A 237 19.66 -2.14 -1.43
C LEU A 237 20.89 -2.66 -2.15
N ASP A 238 22.08 -2.30 -1.68
CA ASP A 238 23.35 -2.75 -2.25
C ASP A 238 23.49 -4.28 -2.17
N HIS A 239 23.11 -4.87 -1.02
CA HIS A 239 23.08 -6.31 -0.86
C HIS A 239 22.08 -6.97 -1.81
N MET A 240 20.87 -6.43 -1.96
CA MET A 240 19.89 -6.97 -2.90
C MET A 240 20.31 -6.88 -4.35
N ASP A 241 21.01 -5.81 -4.72
CA ASP A 241 21.60 -5.66 -6.05
C ASP A 241 22.72 -6.69 -6.27
N SER A 242 23.59 -6.89 -5.27
CA SER A 242 24.66 -7.89 -5.33
C SER A 242 24.16 -9.34 -5.47
N LEU A 243 23.00 -9.66 -4.88
CA LEU A 243 22.34 -10.97 -5.02
C LEU A 243 21.74 -11.19 -6.43
N GLY A 244 21.56 -10.12 -7.20
CA GLY A 244 20.94 -10.14 -8.51
C GLY A 244 19.42 -10.16 -8.45
N LEU A 245 18.80 -9.02 -8.82
CA LEU A 245 17.35 -8.83 -8.80
C LEU A 245 16.58 -9.88 -9.63
N MET A 246 17.19 -10.32 -10.75
CA MET A 246 16.64 -11.35 -11.63
C MET A 246 16.56 -12.74 -10.97
N LEU A 247 17.56 -13.11 -10.16
CA LEU A 247 17.60 -14.37 -9.44
C LEU A 247 16.56 -14.37 -8.31
N VAL A 248 16.51 -13.29 -7.54
CA VAL A 248 15.52 -13.08 -6.48
C VAL A 248 14.09 -13.22 -7.02
N SER A 249 13.77 -12.48 -8.09
CA SER A 249 12.43 -12.54 -8.69
C SER A 249 12.12 -13.90 -9.33
N SER A 250 13.11 -14.57 -9.92
CA SER A 250 12.91 -15.92 -10.48
C SER A 250 12.63 -16.95 -9.39
N ARG A 251 13.40 -16.92 -8.28
CA ARG A 251 13.15 -17.77 -7.12
C ARG A 251 11.75 -17.54 -6.55
N GLY A 252 11.38 -16.30 -6.28
CA GLY A 252 10.04 -15.97 -5.75
C GLY A 252 8.91 -16.50 -6.64
N ARG A 253 9.05 -16.35 -7.96
CA ARG A 253 8.11 -16.87 -8.96
C ARG A 253 8.04 -18.41 -8.97
N TYR A 254 9.15 -19.12 -8.83
CA TYR A 254 9.14 -20.59 -8.77
C TYR A 254 8.48 -21.10 -7.49
N LEU A 255 8.83 -20.49 -6.35
CA LEU A 255 8.27 -20.84 -5.04
C LEU A 255 6.76 -20.65 -5.00
N ILE A 256 6.25 -19.47 -5.39
CA ILE A 256 4.82 -19.20 -5.35
C ILE A 256 4.03 -20.08 -6.34
N ASN A 257 4.57 -20.34 -7.54
CA ASN A 257 3.90 -21.17 -8.54
C ASN A 257 3.90 -22.65 -8.14
N TRP A 258 5.00 -23.14 -7.53
CA TRP A 258 5.03 -24.48 -6.96
C TRP A 258 3.97 -24.62 -5.86
N LEU A 259 3.93 -23.66 -4.92
CA LEU A 259 2.98 -23.69 -3.81
C LEU A 259 1.53 -23.69 -4.30
N VAL A 260 1.18 -22.78 -5.21
CA VAL A 260 -0.17 -22.72 -5.81
C VAL A 260 -0.53 -24.05 -6.47
N SER A 261 0.41 -24.64 -7.22
CA SER A 261 0.20 -25.93 -7.89
C SER A 261 0.01 -27.07 -6.89
N ALA A 262 0.79 -27.08 -5.80
CA ALA A 262 0.74 -28.11 -4.78
C ALA A 262 -0.53 -28.02 -3.92
N LEU A 263 -0.93 -26.82 -3.52
CA LEU A 263 -2.17 -26.59 -2.76
C LEU A 263 -3.42 -26.94 -3.56
N MET A 264 -3.45 -26.65 -4.86
CA MET A 264 -4.57 -27.01 -5.73
C MET A 264 -4.78 -28.52 -5.89
N LYS A 265 -3.79 -29.34 -5.55
CA LYS A 265 -3.88 -30.81 -5.61
C LYS A 265 -4.43 -31.43 -4.32
N LEU A 266 -4.56 -30.66 -3.24
CA LEU A 266 -5.10 -31.16 -1.98
C LEU A 266 -6.63 -31.25 -2.07
N GLN A 267 -7.15 -32.47 -2.03
CA GLN A 267 -8.57 -32.78 -2.14
C GLN A 267 -9.01 -33.75 -1.04
N HIS A 268 -10.22 -33.56 -0.53
CA HIS A 268 -10.78 -34.43 0.51
C HIS A 268 -11.15 -35.80 -0.07
N PRO A 269 -10.69 -36.91 0.53
CA PRO A 269 -10.85 -38.24 -0.03
C PRO A 269 -12.21 -38.87 0.36
N ASN A 270 -13.38 -38.34 -0.05
CA ASN A 270 -14.65 -39.10 0.07
C ASN A 270 -15.94 -38.49 -0.52
N ARG A 271 -15.91 -37.70 -1.59
CA ARG A 271 -17.16 -37.25 -2.24
C ARG A 271 -17.19 -37.61 -3.72
N LEU A 272 -18.40 -37.92 -4.20
CA LEU A 272 -18.73 -38.10 -5.63
C LEU A 272 -18.37 -36.86 -6.47
N GLU A 273 -18.12 -35.72 -5.82
CA GLU A 273 -17.60 -34.48 -6.39
C GLU A 273 -16.26 -34.10 -5.75
N ASN A 274 -15.28 -33.70 -6.57
CA ASN A 274 -13.96 -33.25 -6.11
C ASN A 274 -14.08 -32.00 -5.21
N PHE A 275 -13.95 -32.17 -3.89
CA PHE A 275 -13.95 -31.06 -2.92
C PHE A 275 -12.50 -30.62 -2.63
N PRO A 276 -12.08 -29.42 -3.09
CA PRO A 276 -10.74 -28.93 -2.82
C PRO A 276 -10.62 -28.50 -1.36
N LEU A 277 -9.52 -28.88 -0.70
CA LEU A 277 -9.19 -28.36 0.62
C LEU A 277 -8.96 -26.84 0.55
N VAL A 278 -8.34 -26.37 -0.52
CA VAL A 278 -7.89 -24.98 -0.66
C VAL A 278 -8.64 -24.27 -1.78
N ILE A 279 -9.31 -23.16 -1.46
CA ILE A 279 -9.83 -22.22 -2.46
C ILE A 279 -8.89 -21.03 -2.55
N ILE A 280 -8.28 -20.84 -3.72
CA ILE A 280 -7.35 -19.73 -4.01
C ILE A 280 -8.09 -18.57 -4.65
N TYR A 281 -7.86 -17.36 -4.14
CA TYR A 281 -8.35 -16.11 -4.69
C TYR A 281 -7.25 -15.38 -5.46
N GLY A 282 -7.55 -14.99 -6.71
CA GLY A 282 -6.57 -14.36 -7.60
C GLY A 282 -6.15 -15.22 -8.79
N PRO A 283 -5.02 -14.90 -9.46
CA PRO A 283 -4.47 -15.76 -10.50
C PRO A 283 -4.19 -17.18 -9.97
N LYS A 284 -4.04 -18.16 -10.85
CA LYS A 284 -3.51 -19.49 -10.47
C LYS A 284 -1.99 -19.47 -10.70
N VAL A 285 -1.47 -20.42 -11.47
CA VAL A 285 -0.10 -20.40 -11.97
C VAL A 285 0.01 -19.39 -13.11
N LYS A 286 0.95 -18.45 -12.99
CA LYS A 286 1.21 -17.41 -13.98
C LYS A 286 2.64 -16.89 -13.87
N PHE A 287 3.17 -16.39 -14.98
CA PHE A 287 4.51 -15.81 -15.02
C PHE A 287 4.56 -14.46 -14.31
N ASP A 288 3.55 -13.61 -14.50
CA ASP A 288 3.40 -12.25 -13.98
C ASP A 288 2.70 -12.20 -12.60
N ARG A 289 2.47 -13.35 -11.96
CA ARG A 289 1.89 -13.39 -10.62
C ARG A 289 2.92 -12.95 -9.59
N GLY A 290 2.48 -12.11 -8.65
CA GLY A 290 3.26 -11.72 -7.50
C GLY A 290 3.42 -12.79 -6.42
N PRO A 291 4.35 -12.59 -5.47
CA PRO A 291 4.67 -13.58 -4.44
C PRO A 291 3.63 -13.68 -3.31
N ALA A 292 2.43 -13.11 -3.48
CA ALA A 292 1.34 -13.16 -2.52
C ALA A 292 0.25 -14.16 -2.93
N LEU A 293 -0.39 -14.77 -1.95
CA LEU A 293 -1.47 -15.73 -2.14
C LEU A 293 -2.53 -15.56 -1.04
N ALA A 294 -3.75 -15.28 -1.47
CA ALA A 294 -4.95 -15.30 -0.65
C ALA A 294 -5.69 -16.62 -0.87
N PHE A 295 -6.08 -17.28 0.21
CA PHE A 295 -6.80 -18.54 0.15
C PHE A 295 -7.68 -18.77 1.38
N ASN A 296 -8.61 -19.72 1.26
CA ASN A 296 -9.37 -20.26 2.38
C ASN A 296 -9.25 -21.79 2.40
N LEU A 297 -9.32 -22.36 3.60
CA LEU A 297 -9.36 -23.79 3.83
C LEU A 297 -10.81 -24.23 4.08
N HIS A 298 -11.18 -25.39 3.55
CA HIS A 298 -12.49 -26.00 3.78
C HIS A 298 -12.31 -27.34 4.44
N ASP A 299 -13.15 -27.64 5.43
CA ASP A 299 -13.14 -28.96 6.06
C ASP A 299 -13.74 -30.04 5.13
N TRP A 300 -13.75 -31.29 5.61
CA TRP A 300 -14.31 -32.42 4.88
C TRP A 300 -15.84 -32.32 4.64
N LYS A 301 -16.53 -31.46 5.39
CA LYS A 301 -17.97 -31.18 5.24
C LYS A 301 -18.22 -30.14 4.13
N GLY A 302 -17.18 -29.39 3.77
CA GLY A 302 -17.23 -28.29 2.79
C GLY A 302 -17.39 -26.91 3.44
N GLU A 303 -17.30 -26.85 4.77
CA GLU A 303 -17.43 -25.61 5.53
C GLU A 303 -16.10 -24.87 5.61
N LYS A 304 -16.17 -23.54 5.51
CA LYS A 304 -14.98 -22.70 5.58
C LYS A 304 -14.39 -22.72 6.99
N VAL A 305 -13.12 -23.09 7.10
CA VAL A 305 -12.36 -22.92 8.35
C VAL A 305 -12.04 -21.44 8.53
N GLU A 306 -12.37 -20.90 9.70
CA GLU A 306 -12.17 -19.49 10.02
C GLU A 306 -10.70 -19.06 9.84
N PRO A 307 -10.39 -18.01 9.05
CA PRO A 307 -9.02 -17.58 8.80
C PRO A 307 -8.20 -17.28 10.06
N VAL A 308 -8.83 -16.72 11.08
CA VAL A 308 -8.20 -16.41 12.38
C VAL A 308 -7.75 -17.69 13.09
N LEU A 309 -8.52 -18.78 12.99
CA LEU A 309 -8.12 -20.07 13.55
C LEU A 309 -6.93 -20.66 12.80
N VAL A 310 -6.94 -20.60 11.46
CA VAL A 310 -5.83 -21.09 10.63
C VAL A 310 -4.54 -20.36 10.98
N GLN A 311 -4.60 -19.03 11.16
CA GLN A 311 -3.43 -18.26 11.61
C GLN A 311 -2.92 -18.76 12.97
N LYS A 312 -3.79 -18.88 13.98
CA LYS A 312 -3.38 -19.34 15.32
C LYS A 312 -2.73 -20.73 15.30
N LEU A 313 -3.25 -21.64 14.48
CA LEU A 313 -2.68 -22.99 14.28
C LEU A 313 -1.32 -22.94 13.57
N ALA A 314 -1.16 -22.03 12.62
CA ALA A 314 0.11 -21.83 11.92
C ALA A 314 1.17 -21.26 12.87
N ASP A 315 0.81 -20.29 13.72
CA ASP A 315 1.71 -19.70 14.72
C ASP A 315 2.27 -20.79 15.66
N ARG A 316 1.44 -21.75 16.08
CA ARG A 316 1.88 -22.93 16.87
C ARG A 316 2.84 -23.85 16.12
N SER A 317 2.75 -23.87 14.80
CA SER A 317 3.63 -24.63 13.91
C SER A 317 4.87 -23.83 13.50
N ASN A 318 5.12 -22.68 14.14
CA ASN A 318 6.19 -21.73 13.79
C ASN A 318 6.10 -21.22 12.35
N ILE A 319 4.87 -21.02 11.85
CA ILE A 319 4.58 -20.48 10.52
C ILE A 319 3.79 -19.19 10.70
N SER A 320 4.38 -18.06 10.29
CA SER A 320 3.68 -16.77 10.33
C SER A 320 2.78 -16.61 9.10
N LEU A 321 1.47 -16.65 9.34
CA LEU A 321 0.44 -16.31 8.35
C LEU A 321 -0.22 -15.00 8.74
N SER A 322 -0.85 -14.33 7.79
CA SER A 322 -1.75 -13.21 8.08
C SER A 322 -3.15 -13.55 7.61
N HIS A 323 -4.14 -12.80 8.07
CA HIS A 323 -5.48 -12.81 7.50
C HIS A 323 -5.83 -11.43 6.98
N GLY A 324 -6.85 -11.34 6.13
CA GLY A 324 -7.31 -10.08 5.59
C GLY A 324 -8.69 -10.19 4.99
N PHE A 325 -9.19 -9.06 4.48
CA PHE A 325 -10.53 -8.96 3.92
C PHE A 325 -10.46 -8.51 2.46
N LEU A 326 -10.93 -9.36 1.55
CA LEU A 326 -11.10 -9.01 0.14
C LEU A 326 -12.41 -8.26 -0.04
N HIS A 327 -12.42 -7.21 -0.86
CA HIS A 327 -13.61 -6.36 -1.06
C HIS A 327 -13.74 -5.86 -2.50
N HIS A 328 -14.85 -5.20 -2.81
CA HIS A 328 -15.18 -4.73 -4.16
C HIS A 328 -15.21 -5.86 -5.21
N ILE A 329 -15.69 -7.04 -4.80
CA ILE A 329 -15.75 -8.22 -5.67
C ILE A 329 -17.06 -8.20 -6.45
N CYS A 330 -16.94 -8.36 -7.77
CA CYS A 330 -18.05 -8.51 -8.70
C CYS A 330 -18.19 -9.98 -9.09
N PHE A 331 -19.35 -10.55 -8.77
CA PHE A 331 -19.75 -11.88 -9.16
C PHE A 331 -20.50 -11.82 -10.50
N SER A 332 -20.27 -12.80 -11.37
CA SER A 332 -21.14 -13.00 -12.53
C SER A 332 -22.47 -13.58 -12.10
N GLU A 333 -23.53 -13.31 -12.86
CA GLU A 333 -24.89 -13.84 -12.62
C GLU A 333 -24.93 -15.37 -12.44
N LYS A 334 -24.00 -16.09 -13.07
CA LYS A 334 -23.86 -17.55 -12.96
C LYS A 334 -23.27 -18.05 -11.63
N CYS A 335 -22.81 -17.16 -10.76
CA CYS A 335 -22.12 -17.48 -9.50
C CYS A 335 -22.87 -16.96 -8.26
N GLU A 336 -24.19 -16.70 -8.36
CA GLU A 336 -24.97 -16.19 -7.23
C GLU A 336 -25.03 -17.18 -6.04
N GLU A 337 -25.04 -18.49 -6.30
CA GLU A 337 -24.98 -19.51 -5.23
C GLU A 337 -23.62 -19.50 -4.50
N GLU A 338 -22.51 -19.36 -5.23
CA GLU A 338 -21.17 -19.23 -4.63
C GLU A 338 -21.04 -17.92 -3.85
N LYS A 339 -21.63 -16.84 -4.37
CA LYS A 339 -21.64 -15.53 -3.70
C LYS A 339 -22.32 -15.63 -2.33
N GLN A 340 -23.48 -16.27 -2.23
CA GLN A 340 -24.18 -16.42 -0.94
C GLN A 340 -23.38 -17.25 0.07
N ARG A 341 -22.55 -18.18 -0.39
CA ARG A 341 -21.71 -19.03 0.48
C ARG A 341 -20.44 -18.35 0.97
N VAL A 342 -19.84 -17.48 0.15
CA VAL A 342 -18.50 -16.94 0.43
C VAL A 342 -18.53 -15.52 1.00
N LEU A 343 -19.61 -14.76 0.74
CA LEU A 343 -19.68 -13.35 1.08
C LEU A 343 -20.04 -13.12 2.55
N GLU A 344 -19.18 -12.40 3.25
CA GLU A 344 -19.29 -12.05 4.65
C GLU A 344 -19.43 -10.54 4.82
N LYS A 345 -20.05 -10.12 5.92
CA LYS A 345 -20.05 -8.71 6.34
C LYS A 345 -18.80 -8.45 7.18
N SER A 346 -18.07 -7.38 6.88
CA SER A 346 -16.99 -6.92 7.76
C SER A 346 -17.57 -6.51 9.12
N ILE A 347 -17.37 -7.32 10.16
CA ILE A 347 -17.69 -6.94 11.54
C ILE A 347 -16.56 -6.05 12.05
N LYS A 348 -16.72 -4.73 11.92
CA LYS A 348 -15.86 -3.79 12.66
C LYS A 348 -16.35 -3.74 14.10
N GLU A 349 -15.82 -4.59 14.97
CA GLU A 349 -15.94 -4.41 16.42
C GLU A 349 -15.12 -3.17 16.80
N ASN A 350 -15.80 -2.05 16.99
CA ASN A 350 -15.33 -1.01 17.90
C ASN A 350 -16.55 -0.31 18.50
N GLU A 351 -16.69 -0.53 19.80
CA GLU A 351 -17.49 0.27 20.72
C GLU A 351 -17.08 1.75 20.63
N THR A 352 -18.04 2.63 20.93
CA THR A 352 -17.92 4.10 20.97
C THR A 352 -17.74 4.83 19.62
N ALA A 353 -18.86 5.03 18.92
CA ALA A 353 -19.32 6.38 18.54
C ALA A 353 -20.63 6.27 17.75
N ARG A 354 -21.73 6.72 18.36
CA ARG A 354 -22.97 7.07 17.66
C ARG A 354 -22.66 8.17 16.66
N ASN A 355 -22.51 7.83 15.38
CA ASN A 355 -22.77 8.77 14.29
C ASN A 355 -23.53 8.06 13.17
N LYS A 356 -24.81 8.44 13.07
CA LYS A 356 -25.74 8.03 12.00
C LYS A 356 -25.32 8.69 10.69
N GLY A 357 -24.43 8.04 9.97
CA GLY A 357 -24.27 8.20 8.52
C GLY A 357 -24.34 6.80 7.90
N LYS A 358 -24.98 6.64 6.73
CA LYS A 358 -25.06 5.37 5.99
C LYS A 358 -23.66 4.77 5.78
N LYS A 359 -23.15 3.99 6.73
CA LYS A 359 -21.98 3.14 6.53
C LYS A 359 -22.42 2.07 5.53
N ALA A 360 -21.86 2.11 4.34
CA ALA A 360 -22.08 1.06 3.35
C ALA A 360 -21.73 -0.28 3.99
N ASP A 361 -22.63 -1.24 3.89
CA ASP A 361 -22.43 -2.62 4.33
C ASP A 361 -21.36 -3.22 3.40
N HIS A 362 -20.08 -3.20 3.83
CA HIS A 362 -18.98 -3.67 3.00
C HIS A 362 -18.94 -5.19 3.06
N GLN A 363 -19.64 -5.79 2.12
CA GLN A 363 -19.58 -7.22 1.84
C GLN A 363 -18.24 -7.58 1.21
N GLY A 364 -17.63 -8.66 1.68
CA GLY A 364 -16.32 -9.12 1.23
C GLY A 364 -16.03 -10.54 1.69
N ILE A 365 -14.76 -10.93 1.71
CA ILE A 365 -14.37 -12.32 2.02
C ILE A 365 -13.18 -12.28 2.96
N ALA A 366 -13.34 -12.82 4.17
CA ALA A 366 -12.20 -13.06 5.05
C ALA A 366 -11.35 -14.21 4.48
N VAL A 367 -10.05 -13.98 4.37
CA VAL A 367 -9.08 -14.90 3.77
C VAL A 367 -7.83 -15.04 4.63
N VAL A 368 -7.18 -16.19 4.53
CA VAL A 368 -5.79 -16.39 4.95
C VAL A 368 -4.89 -15.86 3.82
N THR A 369 -3.81 -15.18 4.18
CA THR A 369 -2.86 -14.62 3.22
C THR A 369 -1.42 -14.95 3.58
N ILE A 370 -0.63 -15.18 2.55
CA ILE A 370 0.82 -15.31 2.63
C ILE A 370 1.47 -14.33 1.67
N ALA A 371 2.65 -13.85 2.04
CA ALA A 371 3.50 -13.05 1.19
C ALA A 371 4.93 -13.58 1.28
N LEU A 372 5.39 -14.24 0.22
CA LEU A 372 6.78 -14.73 0.15
C LEU A 372 7.71 -13.53 -0.06
N THR A 373 8.72 -13.41 0.80
CA THR A 373 9.78 -12.41 0.66
C THR A 373 10.95 -13.01 -0.10
N PHE A 374 11.94 -12.18 -0.42
CA PHE A 374 13.16 -12.68 -1.07
C PHE A 374 13.94 -13.65 -0.18
N LEU A 375 13.74 -13.68 1.14
CA LEU A 375 14.43 -14.60 2.05
C LEU A 375 13.85 -16.02 2.03
N ALA A 376 12.60 -16.17 1.60
CA ALA A 376 11.93 -17.46 1.56
C ALA A 376 12.64 -18.45 0.63
N ASN A 377 12.70 -19.71 1.06
CA ASN A 377 13.26 -20.82 0.31
C ASN A 377 12.23 -21.95 0.14
N PHE A 378 12.65 -23.06 -0.48
CA PHE A 378 11.76 -24.19 -0.75
C PHE A 378 11.32 -24.92 0.52
N GLU A 379 12.19 -25.01 1.53
CA GLU A 379 11.87 -25.65 2.81
C GLU A 379 10.73 -24.92 3.51
N ASP A 380 10.77 -23.58 3.55
CA ASP A 380 9.70 -22.76 4.13
C ASP A 380 8.35 -23.03 3.44
N VAL A 381 8.37 -23.08 2.12
CA VAL A 381 7.19 -23.29 1.29
C VAL A 381 6.66 -24.72 1.42
N TYR A 382 7.54 -25.70 1.55
CA TYR A 382 7.18 -27.09 1.80
C TYR A 382 6.60 -27.29 3.21
N ARG A 383 7.19 -26.67 4.24
CA ARG A 383 6.66 -26.67 5.61
C ARG A 383 5.25 -26.08 5.66
N LEU A 384 5.01 -24.98 4.94
CA LEU A 384 3.67 -24.40 4.79
C LEU A 384 2.69 -25.37 4.10
N TRP A 385 3.10 -25.99 3.00
CA TRP A 385 2.27 -26.97 2.32
C TRP A 385 1.94 -28.17 3.22
N ALA A 386 2.94 -28.69 3.95
CA ALA A 386 2.77 -29.81 4.87
C ALA A 386 1.85 -29.45 6.04
N PHE A 387 1.95 -28.23 6.57
CA PHE A 387 1.00 -27.70 7.56
C PHE A 387 -0.42 -27.66 7.01
N ILE A 388 -0.63 -27.10 5.81
CA ILE A 388 -1.96 -27.04 5.18
C ILE A 388 -2.50 -28.46 4.92
N ALA A 389 -1.66 -29.41 4.51
CA ALA A 389 -2.07 -30.78 4.25
C ALA A 389 -2.62 -31.51 5.50
N GLN A 390 -2.29 -31.06 6.72
CA GLN A 390 -2.86 -31.63 7.95
C GLN A 390 -4.38 -31.44 8.03
N PHE A 391 -4.92 -30.40 7.38
CA PHE A 391 -6.37 -30.16 7.32
C PHE A 391 -7.12 -31.16 6.42
N LEU A 392 -6.43 -32.09 5.76
CA LEU A 392 -7.06 -33.25 5.12
C LEU A 392 -7.56 -34.28 6.15
N ASP A 393 -6.97 -34.32 7.35
CA ASP A 393 -7.53 -35.12 8.45
C ASP A 393 -8.81 -34.43 8.95
N ALA A 394 -9.93 -35.15 8.81
CA ALA A 394 -11.27 -34.71 9.18
C ALA A 394 -11.35 -34.21 10.62
N ASP A 395 -10.55 -34.80 11.52
CA ASP A 395 -10.57 -34.49 12.94
C ASP A 395 -9.51 -33.47 13.34
N PHE A 396 -8.62 -33.03 12.44
CA PHE A 396 -7.46 -32.19 12.79
C PHE A 396 -7.89 -30.92 13.52
N VAL A 397 -8.85 -30.19 12.95
CA VAL A 397 -9.35 -28.93 13.50
C VAL A 397 -10.03 -29.15 14.85
N GLU A 398 -10.82 -30.22 14.99
CA GLU A 398 -11.51 -30.55 16.24
C GLU A 398 -10.50 -30.95 17.33
N LYS A 399 -9.54 -31.84 17.04
CA LYS A 399 -8.46 -32.24 17.94
C LYS A 399 -7.67 -31.04 18.45
N GLU A 400 -7.31 -30.11 17.57
CA GLU A 400 -6.59 -28.91 17.97
C GLU A 400 -7.45 -27.95 18.80
N ARG A 401 -8.75 -27.77 18.47
CA ARG A 401 -9.68 -27.00 19.31
C ARG A 401 -9.77 -27.57 20.73
N TRP A 402 -9.90 -28.89 20.88
CA TRP A 402 -9.92 -29.56 22.18
C TRP A 402 -8.62 -29.35 22.95
N ARG A 403 -7.45 -29.45 22.27
CA ARG A 403 -6.15 -29.15 22.87
C ARG A 403 -6.06 -27.70 23.36
N TYR A 404 -6.58 -26.74 22.61
CA TYR A 404 -6.63 -25.34 23.05
C TYR A 404 -7.52 -25.14 24.28
N THR A 405 -8.70 -25.75 24.31
CA THR A 405 -9.61 -25.66 25.46
C THR A 405 -8.98 -26.28 26.70
N ALA A 406 -8.32 -27.45 26.56
CA ALA A 406 -7.64 -28.12 27.67
C ALA A 406 -6.45 -27.33 28.22
N LEU A 407 -5.66 -26.66 27.36
CA LEU A 407 -4.51 -25.83 27.78
C LEU A 407 -4.94 -24.50 28.43
N ASN A 408 -6.07 -23.93 28.02
CA ASN A 408 -6.60 -22.69 28.58
C ASN A 408 -7.40 -22.89 29.88
N GLN A 409 -7.83 -24.11 30.17
CA GLN A 409 -8.31 -24.48 31.49
C GLN A 409 -7.11 -24.61 32.43
N LYS A 410 -6.62 -23.46 32.93
CA LYS A 410 -5.80 -23.43 34.13
C LYS A 410 -6.57 -24.13 35.25
N THR A 411 -5.89 -25.10 35.84
CA THR A 411 -6.15 -25.79 37.12
C THR A 411 -7.19 -25.08 37.99
N ILE A 412 -8.41 -25.64 38.07
CA ILE A 412 -9.24 -25.47 39.26
C ILE A 412 -8.73 -26.54 40.22
N GLU A 413 -7.84 -26.14 41.13
CA GLU A 413 -7.49 -26.98 42.27
C GLU A 413 -8.76 -27.18 43.12
N VAL A 414 -9.05 -28.45 43.41
CA VAL A 414 -10.16 -28.91 44.25
C VAL A 414 -9.79 -28.77 45.72
#